data_AF-A0A1V5FK48-F1
#
_entry.id   AF-A0A1V5FK48-F1
#
_cell.length_a   1.000
_cell.length_b   1.000
_cell.length_c   1.000
_cell.angle_alpha   90.00
_cell.angle_beta   90.00
_cell.angle_gamma   90.00
#
_symmetry.space_group_name_H-M   'P 1'
#
loop_
_entity.id
_entity.type
_entity.pdbx_description
1 polymer ?
#
loop_
_entity_poly.entity_id
_entity_poly.type
_entity_poly.pdbx_seq_one_letter_code
_entity_poly.pdbx_strand_id
1 'polypeptide(L)'
;MMDISSGAHRIRRNRPFGKAKGAALFALAIVWLGCNSPARAPLYEYSSDGERLMRKRLAKRLSGNMESKMALDRIAYVEGSTVALDSPSPEQQETLELFGRPEHVRKPFWSTEGDKVDEWLYPRHNLLVQWIQGRKAYEGEITDMERILLRKGYPLQCFSDVDHFGVSRQSWIYRDEIEAKQEIVYFADGRQVFSNTID
;
A
#
# COMPACT_ATOMS: atom_id res chain seq x y z
N MET A 1 -45.64 -35.99 -67.22
CA MET A 1 -44.19 -35.67 -67.19
C MET A 1 -43.67 -36.20 -65.85
N MET A 2 -43.08 -37.41 -65.90
CA MET A 2 -42.19 -38.07 -64.91
C MET A 2 -42.68 -38.11 -63.43
N ASP A 3 -43.39 -39.13 -62.92
CA ASP A 3 -43.07 -40.58 -62.74
C ASP A 3 -41.96 -40.74 -61.66
N ILE A 4 -42.08 -41.45 -60.53
CA ILE A 4 -42.13 -42.92 -60.39
C ILE A 4 -42.32 -43.34 -58.88
N SER A 5 -43.06 -44.45 -58.68
CA SER A 5 -43.01 -45.53 -57.64
C SER A 5 -43.33 -45.22 -56.16
N SER A 6 -44.37 -45.78 -55.54
CA SER A 6 -44.70 -47.22 -55.29
C SER A 6 -43.76 -47.92 -54.30
N GLY A 7 -44.37 -48.57 -53.28
CA GLY A 7 -44.03 -49.96 -52.98
C GLY A 7 -43.30 -50.28 -51.66
N ALA A 8 -44.10 -50.81 -50.73
CA ALA A 8 -43.87 -52.09 -50.06
C ALA A 8 -42.83 -52.26 -48.91
N HIS A 9 -43.41 -52.70 -47.78
CA HIS A 9 -43.05 -53.87 -46.97
C HIS A 9 -41.73 -53.95 -46.16
N ARG A 10 -41.97 -54.37 -44.89
CA ARG A 10 -41.21 -55.36 -44.08
C ARG A 10 -39.82 -54.88 -43.57
N ILE A 11 -39.30 -55.26 -42.40
CA ILE A 11 -39.62 -56.28 -41.40
C ILE A 11 -38.93 -55.87 -40.07
N ARG A 12 -39.66 -56.04 -38.97
CA ARG A 12 -39.26 -56.63 -37.67
C ARG A 12 -37.79 -56.58 -37.20
N ARG A 13 -37.66 -55.99 -36.00
CA ARG A 13 -37.01 -56.52 -34.76
C ARG A 13 -35.63 -57.18 -34.88
N ASN A 14 -34.69 -56.67 -34.08
CA ASN A 14 -34.38 -57.27 -32.78
C ASN A 14 -33.54 -56.32 -31.90
N ARG A 15 -33.97 -56.18 -30.64
CA ARG A 15 -33.12 -55.65 -29.55
C ARG A 15 -31.93 -56.61 -29.37
N PRO A 16 -30.86 -56.22 -28.66
CA PRO A 16 -30.93 -56.43 -27.22
C PRO A 16 -30.07 -55.49 -26.34
N PHE A 17 -30.28 -55.66 -25.03
CA PHE A 17 -29.38 -55.35 -23.91
C PHE A 17 -29.08 -53.89 -23.55
N GLY A 18 -29.78 -53.47 -22.49
CA GLY A 18 -29.12 -53.39 -21.18
C GLY A 18 -28.04 -52.34 -21.05
N LYS A 19 -28.44 -51.16 -20.59
CA LYS A 19 -27.58 -50.02 -20.27
C LYS A 19 -26.43 -50.45 -19.35
N ALA A 20 -25.22 -50.34 -19.89
CA ALA A 20 -23.97 -50.53 -19.18
C ALA A 20 -23.84 -49.53 -18.01
N LYS A 21 -23.44 -50.06 -16.86
CA LYS A 21 -22.85 -49.32 -15.75
C LYS A 21 -21.43 -48.89 -16.17
N GLY A 22 -21.02 -47.67 -15.84
CA GLY A 22 -19.63 -47.26 -16.00
C GLY A 22 -19.48 -45.75 -15.90
N ALA A 23 -19.12 -45.31 -14.70
CA ALA A 23 -18.97 -43.92 -14.28
C ALA A 23 -18.23 -43.05 -15.31
N ALA A 24 -18.92 -41.99 -15.75
CA ALA A 24 -18.31 -40.90 -16.49
C ALA A 24 -17.40 -40.10 -15.54
N LEU A 25 -16.11 -40.10 -15.88
CA LEU A 25 -15.11 -39.05 -15.66
C LEU A 25 -15.65 -37.82 -14.90
N PHE A 26 -15.35 -37.74 -13.61
CA PHE A 26 -15.44 -36.49 -12.86
C PHE A 26 -14.17 -36.26 -12.06
N ALA A 27 -13.59 -35.08 -12.30
CA ALA A 27 -12.68 -34.33 -11.44
C ALA A 27 -11.27 -34.91 -11.21
N LEU A 28 -10.36 -34.59 -12.13
CA LEU A 28 -8.97 -34.30 -11.74
C LEU A 28 -8.39 -33.17 -12.60
N ALA A 29 -8.81 -31.94 -12.31
CA ALA A 29 -8.15 -30.73 -12.77
C ALA A 29 -8.59 -29.54 -11.90
N ILE A 30 -8.19 -29.52 -10.63
CA ILE A 30 -8.02 -28.24 -9.93
C ILE A 30 -6.56 -27.87 -10.06
N VAL A 31 -6.33 -27.07 -11.11
CA VAL A 31 -5.11 -26.34 -11.38
C VAL A 31 -4.82 -25.44 -10.18
N TRP A 32 -3.65 -25.67 -9.58
CA TRP A 32 -2.70 -24.66 -9.13
C TRP A 32 -3.07 -23.20 -9.43
N LEU A 33 -3.84 -22.56 -8.55
CA LEU A 33 -3.90 -21.10 -8.39
C LEU A 33 -4.14 -20.77 -6.91
N GLY A 34 -3.40 -21.45 -6.03
CA GLY A 34 -3.15 -20.93 -4.69
C GLY A 34 -2.14 -19.80 -4.82
N CYS A 35 -2.60 -18.62 -5.24
CA CYS A 35 -1.83 -17.41 -5.09
C CYS A 35 -1.47 -17.28 -3.60
N ASN A 36 -0.21 -17.57 -3.28
CA ASN A 36 0.48 -17.07 -2.10
C ASN A 36 0.64 -15.54 -2.21
N SER A 37 -0.47 -14.84 -2.44
CA SER A 37 -0.55 -13.44 -2.12
C SER A 37 -0.65 -13.42 -0.60
N PRO A 38 0.37 -12.94 0.14
CA PRO A 38 0.21 -12.74 1.57
C PRO A 38 -1.08 -11.96 1.77
N ALA A 39 -1.97 -12.47 2.62
CA ALA A 39 -3.25 -11.83 2.89
C ALA A 39 -2.98 -10.35 3.21
N ARG A 40 -3.40 -9.46 2.31
CA ARG A 40 -3.14 -8.03 2.44
C ARG A 40 -3.83 -7.58 3.72
N ALA A 41 -3.09 -6.91 4.60
CA ALA A 41 -3.65 -6.42 5.86
C ALA A 41 -4.92 -5.61 5.55
N PRO A 42 -6.00 -5.75 6.33
CA PRO A 42 -7.20 -4.98 6.10
C PRO A 42 -6.87 -3.49 6.16
N LEU A 43 -7.48 -2.71 5.27
CA LEU A 43 -7.26 -1.25 5.23
C LEU A 43 -7.61 -0.62 6.59
N TYR A 44 -8.65 -1.13 7.23
CA TYR A 44 -9.10 -0.72 8.55
C TYR A 44 -9.19 -1.89 9.51
N GLU A 45 -8.77 -1.62 10.73
CA GLU A 45 -9.25 -2.32 11.90
C GLU A 45 -10.39 -1.48 12.50
N TYR A 46 -11.25 -2.10 13.29
CA TYR A 46 -12.33 -1.41 13.97
C TYR A 46 -12.18 -1.64 15.48
N SER A 47 -12.45 -0.61 16.26
CA SER A 47 -12.53 -0.70 17.72
C SER A 47 -13.71 -1.57 18.15
N SER A 48 -13.79 -1.91 19.45
CA SER A 48 -14.95 -2.61 20.03
C SER A 48 -16.27 -1.90 19.78
N ASP A 49 -16.22 -0.57 19.63
CA ASP A 49 -17.38 0.29 19.50
C ASP A 49 -17.78 0.50 18.02
N GLY A 50 -17.07 -0.15 17.08
CA GLY A 50 -17.33 -0.07 15.65
C GLY A 50 -16.65 1.09 14.95
N GLU A 51 -15.91 1.93 15.68
CA GLU A 51 -15.17 3.06 15.09
C GLU A 51 -13.90 2.60 14.36
N ARG A 52 -13.58 3.27 13.26
CA ARG A 52 -12.44 2.94 12.41
C ARG A 52 -11.12 3.29 13.10
N LEU A 53 -10.25 2.30 13.29
CA LEU A 53 -8.89 2.52 13.80
C LEU A 53 -8.01 3.04 12.66
N MET A 54 -7.64 4.32 12.75
CA MET A 54 -6.76 5.00 11.81
C MET A 54 -5.30 4.72 12.17
N ARG A 55 -4.63 3.89 11.36
CA ARG A 55 -3.23 3.50 11.61
C ARG A 55 -2.31 4.07 10.55
N LYS A 56 -1.32 4.83 10.98
CA LYS A 56 -0.27 5.35 10.10
C LYS A 56 0.52 4.21 9.47
N ARG A 57 0.79 4.33 8.17
CA ARG A 57 1.60 3.41 7.36
C ARG A 57 3.02 3.94 7.27
N LEU A 58 4.00 3.11 7.59
CA LEU A 58 5.41 3.46 7.50
C LEU A 58 5.95 3.10 6.11
N ALA A 59 6.68 4.02 5.49
CA ALA A 59 7.32 3.73 4.21
C ALA A 59 8.36 2.61 4.34
N LYS A 60 8.39 1.66 3.39
CA LYS A 60 9.40 0.58 3.38
C LYS A 60 10.83 1.06 3.49
N ARG A 61 11.12 2.24 2.92
CA ARG A 61 12.46 2.85 2.96
C ARG A 61 12.87 3.35 4.35
N LEU A 62 11.90 3.55 5.22
CA LEU A 62 12.10 3.92 6.63
C LEU A 62 11.96 2.69 7.55
N SER A 63 11.88 1.49 6.99
CA SER A 63 11.80 0.25 7.72
C SER A 63 12.90 -0.71 7.25
N GLY A 64 13.82 -1.05 8.15
CA GLY A 64 14.97 -1.89 7.82
C GLY A 64 16.12 -1.12 7.17
N ASN A 65 17.30 -1.74 7.20
CA ASN A 65 18.59 -1.17 6.78
C ASN A 65 18.65 -0.91 5.27
N MET A 66 17.92 0.11 4.80
CA MET A 66 17.97 0.56 3.41
C MET A 66 18.97 1.69 3.24
N GLU A 67 19.79 1.57 2.19
CA GLU A 67 20.73 2.61 1.77
C GLU A 67 20.21 3.34 0.52
N SER A 68 20.13 4.67 0.61
CA SER A 68 19.73 5.55 -0.49
C SER A 68 20.92 5.86 -1.40
N LYS A 69 20.94 5.36 -2.64
CA LYS A 69 22.12 5.50 -3.53
C LYS A 69 22.23 6.82 -4.29
N MET A 70 21.14 7.60 -4.47
CA MET A 70 21.17 8.84 -5.25
C MET A 70 20.45 10.00 -4.54
N ALA A 71 20.94 11.23 -4.74
CA ALA A 71 20.42 12.44 -4.11
C ALA A 71 18.95 12.76 -4.49
N LEU A 72 18.55 12.57 -5.76
CA LEU A 72 17.16 12.81 -6.20
C LEU A 72 16.16 11.83 -5.57
N ASP A 73 16.61 10.61 -5.27
CA ASP A 73 15.80 9.63 -4.55
C ASP A 73 15.58 10.08 -3.11
N ARG A 74 16.40 10.98 -2.57
CA ARG A 74 16.28 11.45 -1.18
C ARG A 74 15.20 12.50 -1.02
N ILE A 75 14.63 13.09 -2.07
CA ILE A 75 13.49 14.01 -1.91
C ILE A 75 12.25 13.23 -1.46
N ALA A 76 11.79 13.46 -0.23
CA ALA A 76 10.60 12.82 0.33
C ALA A 76 9.31 13.53 -0.09
N TYR A 77 9.28 14.85 0.08
CA TYR A 77 8.12 15.69 -0.18
C TYR A 77 8.35 16.63 -1.35
N VAL A 78 7.28 16.92 -2.07
CA VAL A 78 7.20 17.96 -3.09
C VAL A 78 6.11 18.96 -2.70
N GLU A 79 6.12 20.14 -3.31
CA GLU A 79 5.07 21.13 -3.11
C GLU A 79 3.72 20.59 -3.58
N GLY A 80 2.66 20.74 -2.78
CA GLY A 80 1.35 20.15 -3.09
C GLY A 80 0.69 20.75 -4.33
N SER A 81 1.10 21.94 -4.76
CA SER A 81 0.66 22.55 -6.03
C SER A 81 1.04 21.73 -7.27
N THR A 82 2.05 20.85 -7.15
CA THR A 82 2.53 19.98 -8.23
C THR A 82 1.67 18.74 -8.47
N VAL A 83 0.76 18.41 -7.54
CA VAL A 83 -0.08 17.21 -7.63
C VAL A 83 -1.39 17.56 -8.33
N ALA A 84 -1.67 16.87 -9.44
CA ALA A 84 -2.97 16.93 -10.11
C ALA A 84 -4.04 16.29 -9.21
N LEU A 85 -5.07 17.07 -8.87
CA LEU A 85 -6.20 16.66 -8.02
C LEU A 85 -7.49 16.69 -8.84
N ASP A 86 -7.41 16.26 -10.10
CA ASP A 86 -8.46 16.51 -11.09
C ASP A 86 -9.73 15.67 -10.84
N SER A 87 -9.60 14.57 -10.08
CA SER A 87 -10.69 13.68 -9.68
C SER A 87 -10.46 13.14 -8.26
N PRO A 88 -10.62 13.96 -7.21
CA PRO A 88 -10.45 13.51 -5.84
C PRO A 88 -11.61 12.56 -5.47
N SER A 89 -11.32 11.58 -4.60
CA SER A 89 -12.37 10.76 -3.99
C SER A 89 -13.29 11.62 -3.09
N PRO A 90 -14.47 11.12 -2.67
CA PRO A 90 -15.32 11.83 -1.72
C PRO A 90 -14.62 12.21 -0.41
N GLU A 91 -13.84 11.29 0.19
CA GLU A 91 -13.11 11.57 1.44
C GLU A 91 -11.97 12.57 1.22
N GLN A 92 -11.33 12.53 0.06
CA GLN A 92 -10.31 13.52 -0.33
C GLN A 92 -10.93 14.89 -0.53
N GLN A 93 -12.08 14.96 -1.20
CA GLN A 93 -12.82 16.19 -1.43
C GLN A 93 -13.23 16.85 -0.11
N GLU A 94 -13.75 16.08 0.85
CA GLU A 94 -14.06 16.57 2.19
C GLU A 94 -12.83 17.20 2.88
N THR A 95 -11.67 16.55 2.76
CA THR A 95 -10.42 17.07 3.35
C THR A 95 -9.95 18.34 2.65
N LEU A 96 -10.11 18.42 1.33
CA LEU A 96 -9.81 19.62 0.55
C LEU A 96 -10.75 20.78 0.88
N GLU A 97 -12.01 20.52 1.18
CA GLU A 97 -12.98 21.55 1.60
C GLU A 97 -12.66 22.11 2.98
N LEU A 98 -12.21 21.26 3.91
CA LEU A 98 -11.88 21.66 5.28
C LEU A 98 -10.54 22.38 5.40
N PHE A 99 -9.50 21.90 4.70
CA PHE A 99 -8.12 22.36 4.90
C PHE A 99 -7.51 23.00 3.65
N GLY A 100 -8.23 23.02 2.53
CA GLY A 100 -7.68 23.44 1.25
C GLY A 100 -6.74 22.39 0.64
N ARG A 101 -5.95 22.83 -0.32
CA ARG A 101 -4.90 21.99 -0.92
C ARG A 101 -3.77 21.75 0.09
N PRO A 102 -3.19 20.54 0.13
CA PRO A 102 -2.03 20.29 0.98
C PRO A 102 -0.85 21.17 0.55
N GLU A 103 -0.09 21.70 1.51
CA GLU A 103 1.13 22.46 1.17
C GLU A 103 2.25 21.54 0.68
N HIS A 104 2.29 20.30 1.17
CA HIS A 104 3.26 19.31 0.70
C HIS A 104 2.62 17.95 0.51
N VAL A 105 3.08 17.23 -0.51
CA VAL A 105 2.68 15.85 -0.77
C VAL A 105 3.92 14.99 -0.82
N ARG A 106 3.87 13.83 -0.17
CA ARG A 106 4.95 12.86 -0.26
C ARG A 106 4.89 12.16 -1.60
N LYS A 107 6.05 11.91 -2.20
CA LYS A 107 6.11 11.00 -3.35
C LYS A 107 5.46 9.66 -2.96
N PRO A 108 4.53 9.11 -3.77
CA PRO A 108 3.83 7.88 -3.43
C PRO A 108 4.81 6.77 -3.07
N PHE A 109 4.53 6.04 -1.99
CA PHE A 109 5.44 5.03 -1.47
C PHE A 109 4.71 3.73 -1.12
N TRP A 110 5.46 2.63 -1.11
CA TRP A 110 4.98 1.36 -0.59
C TRP A 110 5.22 1.29 0.92
N SER A 111 4.19 0.94 1.69
CA SER A 111 4.30 0.76 3.13
C SER A 111 4.89 -0.60 3.50
N THR A 112 5.34 -0.74 4.74
CA THR A 112 5.74 -2.01 5.37
C THR A 112 4.71 -3.13 5.18
N GLU A 113 3.43 -2.78 5.21
CA GLU A 113 2.28 -3.68 5.05
C GLU A 113 1.96 -4.00 3.58
N GLY A 114 2.66 -3.37 2.63
CA GLY A 114 2.45 -3.58 1.20
C GLY A 114 1.38 -2.70 0.57
N ASP A 115 0.97 -1.62 1.23
CA ASP A 115 0.04 -0.65 0.66
C ASP A 115 0.76 0.43 -0.15
N LYS A 116 0.15 0.86 -1.26
CA LYS A 116 0.59 2.08 -1.95
C LYS A 116 -0.10 3.26 -1.28
N VAL A 117 0.71 4.15 -0.70
CA VAL A 117 0.26 5.27 0.14
C VAL A 117 0.56 6.58 -0.56
N ASP A 118 -0.46 7.44 -0.63
CA ASP A 118 -0.30 8.86 -0.90
C ASP A 118 -0.41 9.61 0.43
N GLU A 119 0.48 10.57 0.70
CA GLU A 119 0.52 11.27 2.00
C GLU A 119 0.52 12.77 1.78
N TRP A 120 -0.44 13.44 2.41
CA TRP A 120 -0.66 14.88 2.36
C TRP A 120 -0.26 15.50 3.69
N LEU A 121 0.55 16.55 3.65
CA LEU A 121 0.90 17.35 4.81
C LEU A 121 0.25 18.71 4.73
N TYR A 122 -0.28 19.11 5.88
CA TYR A 122 -0.81 20.43 6.16
C TYR A 122 -0.05 21.09 7.32
N PRO A 123 1.19 21.59 7.12
CA PRO A 123 2.02 22.10 8.21
C PRO A 123 1.38 23.22 9.04
N ARG A 124 0.57 24.09 8.41
CA ARG A 124 -0.15 25.17 9.10
C ARG A 124 -1.21 24.66 10.07
N HIS A 125 -1.75 23.47 9.80
CA HIS A 125 -2.76 22.80 10.61
C HIS A 125 -2.18 21.70 11.51
N ASN A 126 -0.85 21.51 11.51
CA ASN A 126 -0.17 20.38 12.15
C ASN A 126 -0.78 19.01 11.75
N LEU A 127 -1.25 18.87 10.52
CA LEU A 127 -2.05 17.71 10.10
C LEU A 127 -1.36 16.89 9.01
N LEU A 128 -1.42 15.57 9.16
CA LEU A 128 -0.98 14.57 8.19
C LEU A 128 -2.16 13.67 7.85
N VAL A 129 -2.38 13.47 6.55
CA VAL A 129 -3.40 12.55 6.05
C VAL A 129 -2.76 11.55 5.10
N GLN A 130 -3.00 10.26 5.32
CA GLN A 130 -2.59 9.21 4.39
C GLN A 130 -3.79 8.65 3.66
N TRP A 131 -3.61 8.35 2.38
CA TRP A 131 -4.61 7.81 1.48
C TRP A 131 -4.14 6.49 0.91
N ILE A 132 -5.04 5.51 0.85
CA ILE A 132 -4.85 4.26 0.13
C ILE A 132 -6.03 4.11 -0.81
N GLN A 133 -5.75 4.12 -2.11
CA GLN A 133 -6.78 4.01 -3.16
C GLN A 133 -7.91 5.05 -2.98
N GLY A 134 -7.53 6.29 -2.66
CA GLY A 134 -8.46 7.40 -2.45
C GLY A 134 -9.22 7.36 -1.12
N ARG A 135 -9.02 6.34 -0.27
CA ARG A 135 -9.65 6.27 1.05
C ARG A 135 -8.68 6.74 2.11
N LYS A 136 -9.15 7.53 3.07
CA LYS A 136 -8.36 7.98 4.21
C LYS A 136 -7.90 6.72 4.94
N ALA A 137 -6.62 6.59 5.26
CA ALA A 137 -6.04 5.48 6.02
C ALA A 137 -5.60 5.94 7.40
N TYR A 138 -5.09 7.17 7.47
CA TYR A 138 -4.65 7.82 8.69
C TYR A 138 -4.94 9.30 8.64
N GLU A 139 -5.27 9.87 9.79
CA GLU A 139 -5.38 11.30 10.04
C GLU A 139 -4.79 11.56 11.43
N GLY A 140 -3.85 12.51 11.53
CA GLY A 140 -3.25 12.85 12.82
C GLY A 140 -2.13 13.86 12.70
N GLU A 141 -1.40 14.08 13.79
CA GLU A 141 -0.42 15.15 13.85
C GLU A 141 0.84 14.90 13.01
N ILE A 142 1.44 15.98 12.52
CA ILE A 142 2.77 15.95 11.90
C ILE A 142 3.82 15.79 13.00
N THR A 143 4.55 14.68 12.97
CA THR A 143 5.62 14.40 13.94
C THR A 143 6.95 15.00 13.51
N ASP A 144 7.96 14.97 14.39
CA ASP A 144 9.30 15.46 14.06
C ASP A 144 9.92 14.66 12.91
N MET A 145 9.60 13.37 12.78
CA MET A 145 10.02 12.56 11.63
C MET A 145 9.59 13.20 10.31
N GLU A 146 8.33 13.63 10.20
CA GLU A 146 7.85 14.28 8.97
C GLU A 146 8.45 15.66 8.76
N ARG A 147 8.65 16.44 9.83
CA ARG A 147 9.34 17.73 9.74
C ARG A 147 10.76 17.56 9.23
N ILE A 148 11.45 16.50 9.65
CA ILE A 148 12.80 16.19 9.21
C ILE A 148 12.82 15.66 7.78
N LEU A 149 11.93 14.76 7.41
CA LEU A 149 11.79 14.30 6.02
C LEU A 149 11.44 15.45 5.08
N LEU A 150 10.61 16.40 5.50
CA LEU A 150 10.26 17.58 4.73
C LEU A 150 11.49 18.48 4.50
N ARG A 151 12.30 18.68 5.54
CA ARG A 151 13.49 19.56 5.49
C ARG A 151 14.70 18.92 4.79
N LYS A 152 14.99 17.65 5.10
CA LYS A 152 16.23 16.96 4.71
C LYS A 152 16.02 15.84 3.70
N GLY A 153 14.77 15.47 3.43
CA GLY A 153 14.47 14.28 2.65
C GLY A 153 14.73 12.97 3.40
N TYR A 154 14.72 11.86 2.65
CA TYR A 154 15.07 10.54 3.14
C TYR A 154 16.53 10.48 3.60
N PRO A 155 16.77 9.78 4.73
CA PRO A 155 18.12 9.55 5.20
C PRO A 155 18.89 8.64 4.22
N LEU A 156 20.22 8.68 4.36
CA LEU A 156 21.10 7.74 3.68
C LEU A 156 20.84 6.33 4.21
N GLN A 157 20.76 6.18 5.55
CA GLN A 157 20.47 4.93 6.23
C GLN A 157 19.42 5.12 7.32
N CYS A 158 18.57 4.12 7.51
CA CYS A 158 17.56 4.08 8.56
C CYS A 158 17.65 2.74 9.30
N PHE A 159 17.67 2.82 10.62
CA PHE A 159 17.53 1.68 11.51
C PHE A 159 16.24 1.85 12.29
N SER A 160 15.41 0.82 12.34
CA SER A 160 14.11 0.85 13.01
C SER A 160 13.97 -0.38 13.90
N ASP A 161 13.56 -0.17 15.15
CA ASP A 161 13.28 -1.24 16.10
C ASP A 161 12.07 -0.86 16.97
N VAL A 162 11.49 -1.84 17.65
CA VAL A 162 10.47 -1.63 18.68
C VAL A 162 11.04 -2.15 19.98
N ASP A 163 11.16 -1.29 20.98
CA ASP A 163 11.72 -1.71 22.27
C ASP A 163 10.74 -2.57 23.08
N HIS A 164 11.21 -3.10 24.21
CA HIS A 164 10.40 -3.98 25.07
C HIS A 164 9.11 -3.33 25.58
N PHE A 165 9.02 -1.99 25.60
CA PHE A 165 7.83 -1.25 26.03
C PHE A 165 6.88 -0.93 24.87
N GLY A 166 7.17 -1.42 23.66
CA GLY A 166 6.36 -1.16 22.48
C GLY A 166 6.62 0.21 21.84
N VAL A 167 7.64 0.95 22.29
CA VAL A 167 8.01 2.25 21.72
C VAL A 167 8.75 2.04 20.41
N SER A 168 8.29 2.69 19.34
CA SER A 168 8.98 2.67 18.05
C SER A 168 10.22 3.55 18.11
N ARG A 169 11.39 2.96 17.86
CA ARG A 169 12.67 3.68 17.83
C ARG A 169 13.24 3.68 16.43
N GLN A 170 13.71 4.85 15.99
CA GLN A 170 14.38 4.98 14.71
C GLN A 170 15.66 5.80 14.83
N SER A 171 16.68 5.38 14.08
CA SER A 171 17.95 6.12 13.92
C SER A 171 18.17 6.39 12.45
N TRP A 172 18.28 7.66 12.08
CA TRP A 172 18.43 8.12 10.71
C TRP A 172 19.79 8.75 10.51
N ILE A 173 20.54 8.28 9.52
CA ILE A 173 21.86 8.80 9.19
C ILE A 173 21.75 9.64 7.92
N TYR A 174 22.13 10.90 8.03
CA TYR A 174 22.33 11.82 6.92
C TYR A 174 23.84 12.02 6.74
N ARG A 175 24.31 12.02 5.49
CA ARG A 175 25.67 12.41 5.14
C ARG A 175 25.62 13.71 4.34
N ASP A 176 26.47 14.66 4.73
CA ASP A 176 26.85 15.79 3.92
C ASP A 176 27.97 15.36 2.96
N GLU A 177 27.72 15.41 1.66
CA GLU A 177 28.68 14.99 0.65
C GLU A 177 29.81 16.00 0.45
N ILE A 178 29.62 17.26 0.87
CA ILE A 178 30.59 18.35 0.73
C ILE A 178 31.51 18.40 1.94
N GLU A 179 30.93 18.36 3.15
CA GLU A 179 31.70 18.50 4.39
C GLU A 179 32.22 17.16 4.94
N ALA A 180 31.86 16.04 4.31
CA ALA A 180 32.13 14.67 4.77
C ALA A 180 31.54 14.33 6.16
N LYS A 181 30.71 15.21 6.73
CA LYS A 181 30.07 15.02 8.04
C LYS A 181 28.88 14.08 7.96
N GLN A 182 28.64 13.38 9.07
CA GLN A 182 27.46 12.55 9.27
C GLN A 182 26.60 13.08 10.41
N GLU A 183 25.33 13.32 10.16
CA GLU A 183 24.36 13.63 11.19
C GLU A 183 23.50 12.39 11.46
N ILE A 184 23.40 12.02 12.72
CA ILE A 184 22.55 10.93 13.19
C ILE A 184 21.41 11.53 13.99
N VAL A 185 20.18 11.25 13.61
CA VAL A 185 18.96 11.71 14.28
C VAL A 185 18.22 10.52 14.85
N TYR A 186 17.84 10.60 16.13
CA TYR A 186 17.15 9.54 16.85
C TYR A 186 15.71 9.95 17.18
N PHE A 187 14.80 9.00 17.01
CA PHE A 187 13.38 9.17 17.23
C PHE A 187 12.82 8.13 18.19
N ALA A 188 11.83 8.55 18.98
CA ALA A 188 10.93 7.67 19.74
C ALA A 188 9.48 8.10 19.44
N ASP A 189 8.66 7.17 18.93
CA ASP A 189 7.26 7.39 18.54
C ASP A 189 7.04 8.66 17.69
N GLY A 190 7.93 8.88 16.72
CA GLY A 190 7.85 10.03 15.81
C GLY A 190 8.51 11.31 16.32
N ARG A 191 8.85 11.41 17.61
CA ARG A 191 9.49 12.59 18.21
C ARG A 191 11.01 12.48 18.16
N GLN A 192 11.70 13.57 17.82
CA GLN A 192 13.14 13.61 17.89
C GLN A 192 13.57 13.66 19.37
N VAL A 193 14.38 12.68 19.79
CA VAL A 193 14.89 12.61 21.17
C VAL A 193 16.35 13.01 21.27
N PHE A 194 17.12 12.86 20.19
CA PHE A 194 18.54 13.18 20.17
C PHE A 194 19.02 13.40 18.73
N SER A 195 20.07 14.20 18.54
CA SER A 195 20.81 14.30 17.29
C SER A 195 22.27 14.56 17.56
N ASN A 196 23.16 13.95 16.76
CA ASN A 196 24.60 14.16 16.85
C ASN A 196 25.21 14.33 15.45
N THR A 197 26.26 15.15 15.35
CA THR A 197 27.06 15.28 14.13
C THR A 197 28.45 14.72 14.40
N ILE A 198 28.93 13.88 13.49
CA ILE A 198 30.23 13.22 13.52
C ILE A 198 31.02 13.72 12.32
N ASP A 199 32.26 14.15 12.56
CA ASP A 199 33.23 14.56 11.55
C ASP A 199 34.02 13.37 10.99
#